data_AF-A0A175VEW2-F1
#
_entry.id   AF-A0A175VEW2-F1
#
_cell.length_a   1.000
_cell.length_b   1.000
_cell.length_c   1.000
_cell.angle_alpha   90.00
_cell.angle_beta   90.00
_cell.angle_gamma   90.00
#
_symmetry.space_group_name_H-M   'P 1'
#
loop_
_entity.id
_entity.type
_entity.pdbx_description
1 polymer ?
#
loop_
_entity_poly.entity_id
_entity_poly.type
_entity_poly.pdbx_seq_one_letter_code
_entity_poly.pdbx_strand_id
1 'polypeptide(L)'
;MKKWFIPLLALWLYGCSAGPGEEVIRQQVSDKLMAETDASLFEISDFAILDKEERMEGVYLVKVSYQLHFKQGLAQLQVLHDEDLVYDKVGPFQQEMGLMELERKYGDFEAGQVLPQQAEVWMMKTEQGWRLAEPAH
;
A
#
# COMPACT_ATOMS: atom_id res chain seq x y z
N MET A 1 33.49 -44.28 21.27
CA MET A 1 33.24 -43.15 22.20
C MET A 1 34.19 -42.01 21.86
N LYS A 2 33.68 -40.88 21.33
CA LYS A 2 33.97 -39.52 21.82
C LYS A 2 33.07 -38.56 21.04
N LYS A 3 32.10 -38.02 21.78
CA LYS A 3 31.12 -37.03 21.34
C LYS A 3 31.90 -35.74 21.06
N TRP A 4 31.85 -35.21 19.84
CA TRP A 4 32.20 -33.81 19.61
C TRP A 4 30.95 -33.05 19.21
N PHE A 5 30.32 -32.50 20.24
CA PHE A 5 29.35 -31.42 20.16
C PHE A 5 30.00 -30.25 19.40
N ILE A 6 29.48 -29.91 18.22
CA ILE A 6 29.68 -28.59 17.64
C ILE A 6 28.47 -27.76 18.07
N PRO A 7 28.67 -26.71 18.89
CA PRO A 7 27.60 -25.90 19.43
C PRO A 7 27.05 -24.98 18.32
N LEU A 8 25.79 -25.20 17.96
CA LEU A 8 24.69 -24.27 18.23
C LEU A 8 25.13 -22.85 18.65
N LEU A 9 25.64 -22.03 17.72
CA LEU A 9 25.87 -20.61 17.95
C LEU A 9 25.92 -19.85 16.62
N ALA A 10 25.21 -18.71 16.58
CA ALA A 10 25.24 -17.68 15.54
C ALA A 10 24.26 -17.81 14.35
N LEU A 11 22.99 -18.13 14.61
CA LEU A 11 21.91 -17.77 13.66
C LEU A 11 20.82 -16.92 14.32
N TRP A 12 21.24 -15.89 15.06
CA TRP A 12 20.35 -14.85 15.57
C TRP A 12 20.86 -13.48 15.14
N LEU A 13 21.12 -13.31 13.84
CA LEU A 13 21.02 -12.01 13.18
C LEU A 13 19.52 -11.71 12.96
N TYR A 14 18.73 -11.71 14.03
CA TYR A 14 17.52 -10.90 14.03
C TYR A 14 18.05 -9.48 14.11
N GLY A 15 18.23 -8.85 12.96
CA GLY A 15 18.42 -7.41 12.88
C GLY A 15 17.32 -6.79 13.71
N CYS A 16 17.69 -6.25 14.87
CA CYS A 16 16.83 -5.40 15.68
C CYS A 16 16.70 -4.10 14.87
N SER A 17 15.90 -4.16 13.80
CA SER A 17 15.53 -3.01 12.99
C SER A 17 14.77 -2.10 13.93
N ALA A 18 15.44 -1.07 14.47
CA ALA A 18 14.83 -0.09 15.35
C ALA A 18 13.69 0.68 14.65
N GLY A 19 13.68 0.70 13.31
CA GLY A 19 12.65 1.34 12.49
C GLY A 19 11.39 0.51 12.27
N PRO A 20 10.40 1.05 11.52
CA PRO A 20 9.15 0.37 11.22
C PRO A 20 9.39 -0.97 10.51
N GLY A 21 8.60 -1.98 10.90
CA GLY A 21 8.59 -3.29 10.28
C GLY A 21 7.84 -3.27 8.95
N GLU A 22 8.24 -4.12 8.00
CA GLU A 22 7.64 -4.17 6.67
C GLU A 22 6.13 -4.39 6.71
N GLU A 23 5.67 -5.33 7.53
CA GLU A 23 4.25 -5.64 7.66
C GLU A 23 3.43 -4.41 8.10
N VAL A 24 3.99 -3.61 9.01
CA VAL A 24 3.33 -2.39 9.53
C VAL A 24 3.25 -1.32 8.44
N ILE A 25 4.28 -1.22 7.60
CA ILE A 25 4.29 -0.27 6.48
C ILE A 25 3.31 -0.74 5.40
N ARG A 26 3.38 -2.02 5.01
CA ARG A 26 2.49 -2.63 4.02
C ARG A 26 1.03 -2.44 4.41
N GLN A 27 0.65 -2.81 5.63
CA GLN A 27 -0.72 -2.69 6.10
C GLN A 27 -1.21 -1.24 6.01
N GLN A 28 -0.43 -0.27 6.50
CA GLN A 28 -0.85 1.13 6.50
C GLN A 28 -0.89 1.76 5.12
N VAL A 29 0.03 1.39 4.22
CA VAL A 29 -0.01 1.84 2.82
C VAL A 29 -1.25 1.28 2.13
N SER A 30 -1.55 -0.01 2.33
CA SER A 30 -2.77 -0.63 1.80
C SER A 30 -4.03 0.01 2.35
N ASP A 31 -4.11 0.23 3.67
CA ASP A 31 -5.27 0.86 4.32
C ASP A 31 -5.48 2.28 3.79
N LYS A 32 -4.41 3.06 3.60
CA LYS A 32 -4.50 4.41 3.01
C LYS A 32 -5.02 4.36 1.57
N LEU A 33 -4.50 3.45 0.75
CA LEU A 33 -4.95 3.31 -0.64
C LEU A 33 -6.41 2.86 -0.73
N MET A 34 -6.84 1.94 0.15
CA MET A 34 -8.22 1.45 0.24
C MET A 34 -9.18 2.46 0.90
N ALA A 35 -8.67 3.44 1.64
CA ALA A 35 -9.46 4.57 2.10
C ALA A 35 -9.66 5.58 0.95
N GLU A 36 -8.59 5.90 0.20
CA GLU A 36 -8.69 6.83 -0.94
C GLU A 36 -9.48 6.28 -2.13
N THR A 37 -9.67 4.97 -2.23
CA THR A 37 -10.29 4.31 -3.39
C THR A 37 -11.19 3.17 -2.97
N ASP A 38 -12.11 2.75 -3.83
CA ASP A 38 -12.97 1.60 -3.54
C ASP A 38 -12.14 0.29 -3.49
N ALA A 39 -12.32 -0.50 -2.43
CA ALA A 39 -11.64 -1.77 -2.21
C ALA A 39 -11.84 -2.81 -3.34
N SER A 40 -12.84 -2.62 -4.19
CA SER A 40 -13.14 -3.46 -5.35
C SER A 40 -12.41 -3.03 -6.62
N LEU A 41 -11.77 -1.84 -6.65
CA LEU A 41 -11.12 -1.30 -7.85
C LEU A 41 -9.84 -2.06 -8.22
N PHE A 42 -8.95 -2.26 -7.23
CA PHE A 42 -7.69 -2.96 -7.42
C PHE A 42 -7.30 -3.77 -6.18
N GLU A 43 -6.29 -4.61 -6.34
CA GLU A 43 -5.56 -5.24 -5.24
C GLU A 43 -4.08 -4.88 -5.32
N ILE A 44 -3.41 -4.92 -4.17
CA ILE A 44 -1.99 -4.62 -4.05
C ILE A 44 -1.22 -5.94 -3.99
N SER A 45 -0.24 -6.10 -4.88
CA SER A 45 0.67 -7.24 -4.94
C SER A 45 2.13 -6.79 -4.98
N ASP A 46 3.06 -7.72 -4.82
CA ASP A 46 4.51 -7.49 -4.96
C ASP A 46 5.05 -6.28 -4.16
N PHE A 47 4.55 -6.11 -2.93
CA PHE A 47 4.98 -5.05 -2.04
C PHE A 47 6.43 -5.27 -1.59
N ALA A 48 7.28 -4.25 -1.76
CA ALA A 48 8.66 -4.24 -1.31
C ALA A 48 9.08 -2.87 -0.80
N ILE A 49 9.96 -2.84 0.19
CA ILE A 49 10.65 -1.63 0.64
C ILE A 49 11.89 -1.46 -0.23
N LEU A 50 11.96 -0.34 -0.95
CA LEU A 50 13.11 0.04 -1.77
C LEU A 50 14.19 0.73 -0.94
N ASP A 51 13.79 1.58 -0.01
CA ASP A 51 14.70 2.33 0.86
C ASP A 51 14.04 2.70 2.18
N LYS A 52 14.85 2.88 3.22
CA LYS A 52 14.40 3.28 4.55
C LYS A 52 15.46 4.16 5.20
N GLU A 53 15.16 5.45 5.27
CA GLU A 53 16.06 6.47 5.80
C GLU A 53 15.48 7.09 7.08
N GLU A 54 16.24 7.10 8.17
CA GLU A 54 15.87 7.86 9.37
C GLU A 54 16.20 9.34 9.17
N ARG A 55 15.17 10.18 9.14
CA ARG A 55 15.32 11.62 8.94
C ARG A 55 15.50 12.38 10.25
N MET A 56 14.82 11.91 11.30
CA MET A 56 14.91 12.42 12.66
C MET A 56 14.65 11.26 13.62
N GLU A 57 15.00 11.42 14.91
CA GLU A 57 14.73 10.39 15.93
C GLU A 57 13.24 10.01 15.93
N GLY A 58 12.96 8.74 15.60
CA GLY A 58 11.59 8.24 15.52
C GLY A 58 10.80 8.67 14.28
N VAL A 59 11.45 9.21 13.25
CA VAL A 59 10.84 9.58 11.96
C VAL A 59 11.64 8.99 10.81
N TYR A 60 10.98 8.14 10.02
CA TYR A 60 11.56 7.46 8.88
C TYR A 60 10.87 7.90 7.58
N LEU A 61 11.65 8.19 6.55
CA LEU A 61 11.19 8.25 5.18
C LEU A 61 11.40 6.86 4.57
N VAL A 62 10.31 6.22 4.15
CA VAL A 62 10.35 4.87 3.56
C VAL A 62 9.92 4.97 2.11
N LYS A 63 10.75 4.47 1.21
CA LYS A 63 10.40 4.32 -0.19
C LYS A 63 9.92 2.89 -0.42
N VAL A 64 8.72 2.76 -0.98
CA VAL A 64 8.08 1.47 -1.23
C VAL A 64 7.77 1.32 -2.72
N SER A 65 7.77 0.08 -3.19
CA SER A 65 7.23 -0.32 -4.49
C SER A 65 6.15 -1.35 -4.30
N TYR A 66 5.14 -1.31 -5.15
CA TYR A 66 4.08 -2.30 -5.18
C TYR A 66 3.46 -2.33 -6.58
N GLN A 67 2.65 -3.34 -6.84
CA GLN A 67 1.87 -3.46 -8.06
C GLN A 67 0.39 -3.30 -7.74
N LEU A 68 -0.30 -2.54 -8.58
CA LEU A 68 -1.76 -2.45 -8.58
C LEU A 68 -2.30 -3.40 -9.64
N HIS A 69 -3.06 -4.39 -9.21
CA HIS A 69 -3.82 -5.27 -10.09
C HIS A 69 -5.26 -4.78 -10.15
N PHE A 70 -5.62 -4.15 -11.28
CA PHE A 70 -6.97 -3.63 -11.47
C PHE A 70 -7.96 -4.76 -11.67
N LYS A 71 -9.03 -4.78 -10.89
CA LYS A 71 -10.13 -5.75 -11.03
C LYS A 71 -11.15 -5.27 -12.06
N GLN A 72 -11.24 -3.96 -12.26
CA GLN A 72 -12.14 -3.29 -13.18
C GLN A 72 -11.37 -2.24 -13.99
N GLY A 73 -11.78 -2.05 -15.25
CA GLY A 73 -11.18 -1.05 -16.14
C GLY A 73 -11.96 0.26 -16.14
N LEU A 74 -11.30 1.37 -16.46
CA LEU A 74 -11.91 2.72 -16.45
C LEU A 74 -13.18 2.80 -17.32
N ALA A 75 -13.18 2.18 -18.50
CA ALA A 75 -14.37 2.12 -19.37
C ALA A 75 -15.55 1.38 -18.72
N GLN A 76 -15.31 0.34 -17.94
CA GLN A 76 -16.36 -0.40 -17.22
C GLN A 76 -16.96 0.47 -16.12
N LEU A 77 -16.11 1.25 -15.44
CA LEU A 77 -16.54 2.20 -14.41
C LEU A 77 -17.40 3.33 -14.98
N GLN A 78 -17.05 3.84 -16.16
CA GLN A 78 -17.83 4.87 -16.86
C GLN A 78 -19.23 4.37 -17.24
N VAL A 79 -19.35 3.13 -17.76
CA VAL A 79 -20.65 2.53 -18.09
C VAL A 79 -21.52 2.36 -16.84
N LEU A 80 -20.95 1.84 -15.74
CA LEU A 80 -21.67 1.68 -14.48
C LEU A 80 -22.14 3.04 -13.93
N HIS A 81 -21.31 4.08 -14.03
CA HIS A 81 -21.66 5.43 -13.62
C HIS A 81 -22.82 6.02 -14.43
N ASP A 82 -22.83 5.80 -15.75
CA ASP A 82 -23.90 6.28 -16.64
C ASP A 82 -25.20 5.48 -16.46
N GLU A 83 -25.14 4.18 -16.17
CA GLU A 83 -26.31 3.34 -15.90
C GLU A 83 -26.99 3.67 -14.56
N ASP A 84 -26.20 4.04 -13.53
CA ASP A 84 -26.71 4.47 -12.22
C ASP A 84 -27.46 5.83 -12.26
N LEU A 85 -27.36 6.60 -13.36
CA LEU A 85 -28.21 7.78 -13.57
C LEU A 85 -29.67 7.43 -13.93
N VAL A 86 -29.98 6.16 -14.23
CA VAL A 86 -31.30 5.74 -14.72
C VAL A 86 -32.17 5.04 -13.66
N TYR A 87 -31.66 4.70 -12.48
CA TYR A 87 -32.51 4.11 -11.44
C TYR A 87 -32.10 4.48 -10.01
N ASP A 88 -33.01 5.21 -9.35
CA ASP A 88 -33.08 5.49 -7.93
C ASP A 88 -32.85 4.21 -7.10
N LYS A 89 -31.59 3.94 -6.70
CA LYS A 89 -31.14 3.03 -5.64
C LYS A 89 -29.61 3.01 -5.57
N VAL A 90 -29.05 3.48 -4.46
CA VAL A 90 -27.81 2.98 -3.82
C VAL A 90 -27.04 1.90 -4.63
N GLY A 91 -26.25 2.34 -5.62
CA GLY A 91 -25.32 1.48 -6.34
C GLY A 91 -24.19 1.01 -5.42
N PRO A 92 -23.62 -0.20 -5.61
CA PRO A 92 -22.55 -0.74 -4.78
C PRO A 92 -21.20 -0.02 -4.95
N PHE A 93 -21.13 1.00 -5.80
CA PHE A 93 -19.89 1.63 -6.23
C PHE A 93 -19.76 3.03 -5.61
N GLN A 94 -19.41 3.09 -4.33
CA GLN A 94 -19.09 4.34 -3.63
C GLN A 94 -17.59 4.60 -3.79
N GLN A 95 -17.18 4.99 -5.00
CA GLN A 95 -15.80 5.45 -5.18
C GLN A 95 -15.62 6.80 -4.50
N GLU A 96 -14.77 6.84 -3.47
CA GLU A 96 -14.38 8.10 -2.83
C GLU A 96 -13.63 9.01 -3.80
N MET A 97 -12.85 8.43 -4.72
CA MET A 97 -12.15 9.14 -5.80
C MET A 97 -13.00 9.15 -7.08
N GLY A 98 -13.19 10.33 -7.68
CA GLY A 98 -13.95 10.47 -8.91
C GLY A 98 -13.24 9.84 -10.13
N LEU A 99 -14.00 9.44 -11.17
CA LEU A 99 -13.45 8.83 -12.38
C LEU A 99 -12.37 9.68 -13.07
N MET A 100 -12.57 11.00 -13.12
CA MET A 100 -11.57 11.93 -13.68
C MET A 100 -10.26 11.95 -12.88
N GLU A 101 -10.33 11.76 -11.56
CA GLU A 101 -9.14 11.71 -10.70
C GLU A 101 -8.40 10.37 -10.86
N LEU A 102 -9.14 9.27 -11.04
CA LEU A 102 -8.58 7.96 -11.35
C LEU A 102 -7.85 7.98 -12.69
N GLU A 103 -8.47 8.54 -13.74
CA GLU A 103 -7.84 8.72 -15.05
C GLU A 103 -6.58 9.59 -14.95
N ARG A 104 -6.62 10.67 -14.17
CA ARG A 104 -5.45 11.53 -13.95
C ARG A 104 -4.33 10.82 -13.17
N LYS A 105 -4.67 9.96 -12.21
CA LYS A 105 -3.71 9.28 -11.32
C LYS A 105 -3.10 8.04 -11.96
N TYR A 106 -3.90 7.24 -12.65
CA TYR A 106 -3.52 5.92 -13.17
C TYR A 106 -3.54 5.83 -14.70
N GLY A 107 -4.05 6.84 -15.40
CA GLY A 107 -4.24 6.81 -16.85
C GLY A 107 -5.47 6.00 -17.24
N ASP A 108 -5.49 5.59 -18.51
CA ASP A 108 -6.47 4.63 -19.00
C ASP A 108 -6.02 3.22 -18.58
N PHE A 109 -6.80 2.58 -17.71
CA PHE A 109 -6.50 1.26 -17.16
C PHE A 109 -7.59 0.24 -17.50
N GLU A 110 -7.16 -0.99 -17.76
CA GLU A 110 -8.02 -2.12 -18.10
C GLU A 110 -8.18 -3.10 -16.93
N ALA A 111 -9.26 -3.88 -16.94
CA ALA A 111 -9.43 -4.97 -16.00
C ALA A 111 -8.34 -6.04 -16.21
N GLY A 112 -7.71 -6.48 -15.12
CA GLY A 112 -6.57 -7.38 -15.10
C GLY A 112 -5.23 -6.70 -15.36
N GLN A 113 -5.20 -5.40 -15.65
CA GLN A 113 -3.96 -4.68 -15.86
C GLN A 113 -3.16 -4.58 -14.55
N VAL A 114 -1.86 -4.74 -14.69
CA VAL A 114 -0.89 -4.60 -13.60
C VAL A 114 -0.09 -3.31 -13.81
N LEU A 115 -0.19 -2.38 -12.86
CA LEU A 115 0.57 -1.14 -12.87
C LEU A 115 1.59 -1.11 -11.72
N PRO A 116 2.90 -1.05 -12.01
CA PRO A 116 3.89 -0.84 -10.98
C PRO A 116 3.79 0.58 -10.43
N GLN A 117 3.90 0.72 -9.11
CA GLN A 117 3.84 1.98 -8.39
C GLN A 117 5.03 2.11 -7.45
N GLN A 118 5.41 3.35 -7.20
CA GLN A 118 6.38 3.70 -6.17
C GLN A 118 5.84 4.87 -5.37
N ALA A 119 5.96 4.78 -4.05
CA ALA A 119 5.53 5.83 -3.14
C ALA A 119 6.58 6.07 -2.07
N GLU A 120 6.65 7.30 -1.60
CA GLU A 120 7.43 7.69 -0.43
C GLU A 120 6.47 7.98 0.71
N VAL A 121 6.66 7.32 1.84
CA VAL A 121 5.81 7.43 3.00
C VAL A 121 6.61 7.78 4.24
N TRP A 122 6.08 8.71 5.03
CA TRP A 122 6.65 9.08 6.30
C TRP A 122 6.09 8.18 7.39
N MET A 123 6.96 7.61 8.20
CA MET A 123 6.62 6.76 9.33
C MET A 123 7.11 7.43 10.61
N MET A 124 6.18 7.73 11.52
CA MET A 124 6.48 8.33 12.81
C MET A 124 6.23 7.34 13.95
N LYS A 125 7.16 7.29 14.90
CA LYS A 125 7.02 6.50 16.12
C LYS A 125 6.08 7.22 17.09
N THR A 126 4.97 6.57 17.42
CA THR A 126 4.01 7.03 18.43
C THR A 126 4.00 6.08 19.62
N GLU A 127 3.30 6.46 20.70
CA GLU A 127 3.08 5.56 21.85
C GLU A 127 2.37 4.26 21.46
N GLN A 128 1.56 4.28 20.40
CA GLN A 128 0.84 3.12 19.86
C GLN A 128 1.65 2.34 18.81
N GLY A 129 2.91 2.71 18.56
CA GLY A 129 3.76 2.13 17.53
C GLY A 129 3.96 3.04 16.32
N TRP A 130 4.43 2.47 15.21
CA TRP A 130 4.73 3.22 13.99
C TRP A 130 3.45 3.56 13.22
N ARG A 131 3.30 4.83 12.84
CA ARG A 131 2.13 5.33 12.08
C ARG A 131 2.56 6.09 10.84
N LEU A 132 1.76 6.01 9.77
CA LEU A 132 1.88 6.92 8.63
C LEU A 132 1.70 8.36 9.11
N ALA A 133 2.64 9.22 8.75
CA ALA A 133 2.55 10.65 8.90
C ALA A 133 2.27 11.26 7.52
N GLU A 134 1.36 12.23 7.47
CA GLU A 134 1.23 13.08 6.29
C GLU A 134 2.26 14.21 6.42
N PRO A 135 3.06 14.48 5.39
CA PRO A 135 3.90 15.67 5.41
C PRO A 135 2.98 16.90 5.53
N ALA A 136 3.28 17.80 6.48
CA ALA A 136 2.60 19.08 6.54
C ALA A 136 2.85 19.82 5.22
N HIS A 137 1.78 20.05 4.45
CA HIS A 137 1.80 20.85 3.22
C HIS A 137 2.09 22.33 3.51
#